data_AF-A0A9P5WZZ1-F1
#
_entry.id   AF-A0A9P5WZZ1-F1
#
_cell.length_a   1.000
_cell.length_b   1.000
_cell.length_c   1.000
_cell.angle_alpha   90.00
_cell.angle_beta   90.00
_cell.angle_gamma   90.00
#
_symmetry.space_group_name_H-M   'P 1'
#
loop_
_entity.id
_entity.type
_entity.pdbx_description
1 polymer ?
#
loop_
_entity_poly.entity_id
_entity_poly.type
_entity_poly.pdbx_seq_one_letter_code
_entity_poly.pdbx_strand_id
1 'polypeptide(L)'
;PQCQQCWKWGHMTGTCCHPVICCPICSGPHSETNHHSIAECCRGNPKAMPPIPPTPADAPCSHVCTCINCSNPHAANNQHCPYWCH
;
A
#
# COMPACT_ATOMS: atom_id res chain seq x y z
N PRO A 1 14.69 10.74 -3.56
CA PRO A 1 14.26 9.63 -4.45
C PRO A 1 13.42 8.56 -3.70
N GLN A 2 12.43 7.96 -4.35
CA GLN A 2 11.58 6.91 -3.78
C GLN A 2 12.02 5.50 -4.16
N CYS A 3 12.14 4.62 -3.16
CA CYS A 3 12.37 3.21 -3.38
C CYS A 3 11.09 2.49 -3.82
N GLN A 4 11.12 1.79 -4.96
CA GLN A 4 9.97 1.04 -5.49
C GLN A 4 9.74 -0.30 -4.77
N GLN A 5 10.68 -0.74 -3.91
CA GLN A 5 10.49 -1.91 -3.06
C GLN A 5 9.76 -1.55 -1.76
N CYS A 6 10.28 -0.62 -0.97
CA CYS A 6 9.68 -0.33 0.35
C CYS A 6 8.79 0.93 0.38
N TRP A 7 8.68 1.66 -0.74
CA TRP A 7 7.95 2.94 -0.88
C TRP A 7 8.39 4.04 0.08
N LYS A 8 9.58 3.89 0.68
CA LYS A 8 10.20 4.93 1.49
C LYS A 8 11.03 5.88 0.63
N TRP A 9 11.00 7.14 1.02
CA TRP A 9 11.85 8.18 0.44
C TRP A 9 13.27 8.11 1.02
N GLY A 10 14.23 8.69 0.31
CA GLY A 10 15.62 8.84 0.77
C GLY A 10 16.61 7.79 0.26
N HIS A 11 16.18 6.79 -0.53
CA HIS A 11 17.10 5.85 -1.17
C HIS A 11 16.55 5.29 -2.48
N MET A 12 17.43 4.73 -3.31
CA MET A 12 17.06 4.08 -4.56
C MET A 12 16.72 2.60 -4.31
N THR A 13 15.92 2.01 -5.19
CA THR A 13 15.58 0.58 -5.13
C THR A 13 16.83 -0.32 -5.11
N GLY A 14 17.85 0.01 -5.91
CA GLY A 14 19.08 -0.78 -5.98
C GLY A 14 19.93 -0.80 -4.70
N THR A 15 19.68 0.11 -3.76
CA THR A 15 20.36 0.17 -2.46
C THR A 15 19.43 -0.23 -1.31
N CYS A 16 18.26 -0.80 -1.61
CA CYS A 16 17.28 -1.17 -0.60
C CYS A 16 17.65 -2.51 0.04
N CYS A 17 17.72 -2.54 1.37
CA CYS A 17 17.94 -3.78 2.13
C CYS A 17 16.63 -4.54 2.43
N HIS A 18 15.48 -4.05 1.95
CA HIS A 18 14.19 -4.68 2.25
C HIS A 18 13.97 -5.91 1.36
N PRO A 19 13.77 -7.12 1.93
CA PRO A 19 13.72 -8.35 1.15
C PRO A 19 12.42 -8.53 0.35
N VAL A 20 11.39 -7.71 0.61
CA VAL A 20 10.07 -7.82 -0.01
C VAL A 20 9.58 -6.49 -0.57
N ILE A 21 8.72 -6.56 -1.60
CA ILE A 21 7.98 -5.42 -2.10
C ILE A 21 6.86 -5.09 -1.09
N CYS A 22 6.77 -3.83 -0.69
CA CYS A 22 5.70 -3.28 0.12
C CYS A 22 4.61 -2.71 -0.79
N CYS A 23 3.38 -2.67 -0.31
CA CYS A 23 2.27 -2.01 -0.98
C CYS A 23 2.25 -0.53 -0.55
N PRO A 24 2.16 0.46 -1.45
CA PRO A 24 2.12 1.87 -1.05
C PRO A 24 0.80 2.22 -0.33
N ILE A 25 -0.23 1.40 -0.48
CA ILE A 25 -1.58 1.60 0.07
C ILE A 25 -1.69 1.10 1.52
N CYS A 26 -1.25 -0.14 1.78
CA CYS A 26 -1.40 -0.79 3.09
C CYS A 26 -0.08 -1.22 3.75
N SER A 27 1.06 -0.92 3.13
CA SER A 27 2.40 -1.33 3.59
C SER A 27 2.63 -2.85 3.69
N GLY A 28 1.69 -3.67 3.20
CA GLY A 28 1.79 -5.14 3.21
C GLY A 28 2.81 -5.67 2.20
N PRO A 29 3.26 -6.94 2.32
CA PRO A 29 4.31 -7.53 1.49
C PRO A 29 3.80 -7.96 0.09
N HIS A 30 3.31 -7.00 -0.71
CA HIS A 30 2.84 -7.19 -2.09
C HIS A 30 2.90 -5.87 -2.87
N SER A 31 2.78 -5.95 -4.20
CA SER A 31 2.72 -4.77 -5.08
C SER A 31 1.36 -4.05 -4.99
N GLU A 32 1.28 -2.79 -5.45
CA GLU A 32 0.01 -2.07 -5.57
C GLU A 32 -1.00 -2.81 -6.47
N THR A 33 -0.55 -3.35 -7.60
CA THR A 33 -1.40 -4.09 -8.55
C THR A 33 -2.03 -5.33 -7.93
N ASN A 34 -1.34 -5.97 -6.99
CA ASN A 34 -1.86 -7.14 -6.29
C ASN A 34 -2.66 -6.80 -5.02
N HIS A 35 -2.87 -5.52 -4.72
CA HIS A 35 -3.51 -5.08 -3.48
C HIS A 35 -4.89 -5.71 -3.27
N HIS A 36 -5.77 -5.61 -4.26
CA HIS A 36 -7.14 -6.13 -4.14
C HIS A 36 -7.19 -7.66 -3.98
N SER A 37 -6.22 -8.37 -4.53
CA SER A 37 -6.16 -9.84 -4.50
C SER A 37 -5.48 -10.39 -3.24
N ILE A 38 -4.49 -9.68 -2.68
CA ILE A 38 -3.63 -10.17 -1.59
C ILE A 38 -3.95 -9.50 -0.26
N ALA A 39 -4.30 -8.21 -0.26
CA ALA A 39 -4.51 -7.49 0.98
C ALA A 39 -5.77 -8.00 1.69
N GLU A 40 -5.61 -8.53 2.89
CA GLU A 40 -6.72 -9.03 3.72
C GLU A 40 -7.80 -7.96 3.92
N CYS A 41 -7.42 -6.68 3.91
CA CYS A 41 -8.36 -5.55 4.01
C CYS A 41 -9.25 -5.35 2.76
N CYS A 42 -8.88 -5.88 1.59
CA CYS A 42 -9.61 -5.70 0.33
C CYS A 42 -10.07 -7.01 -0.32
N ARG A 43 -9.47 -8.16 0.04
CA ARG A 43 -9.82 -9.48 -0.52
C ARG A 43 -11.23 -9.94 -0.15
N GLY A 44 -11.85 -9.33 0.86
CA GLY A 44 -13.10 -9.79 1.42
C GLY A 44 -12.92 -11.06 2.25
N ASN A 45 -13.94 -11.39 3.03
CA ASN A 45 -13.96 -12.57 3.88
C ASN A 45 -15.31 -13.30 3.73
N PRO A 46 -15.39 -14.33 2.88
CA PRO A 46 -16.63 -15.10 2.69
C PRO A 46 -16.99 -15.95 3.91
N LYS A 47 -16.04 -16.17 4.84
CA LYS A 47 -16.25 -16.91 6.09
C LYS A 47 -16.70 -16.00 7.25
N ALA A 48 -16.73 -14.69 7.06
CA ALA A 48 -17.25 -13.77 8.07
C ALA A 48 -18.78 -13.89 8.19
N MET A 49 -19.33 -13.54 9.34
CA MET A 49 -20.78 -13.44 9.57
C MET A 49 -21.10 -12.00 10.02
N PRO A 50 -21.68 -11.15 9.14
CA PRO A 50 -22.05 -11.42 7.74
C PRO A 50 -20.84 -11.53 6.78
N PRO A 51 -20.98 -12.20 5.61
CA PRO A 51 -19.91 -12.29 4.61
C PRO A 51 -19.47 -10.90 4.15
N ILE A 52 -18.16 -10.68 4.12
CA ILE A 52 -17.58 -9.42 3.63
C ILE A 52 -17.23 -9.61 2.15
N PRO A 53 -17.88 -8.92 1.21
CA PRO A 53 -17.54 -9.03 -0.20
C PRO A 53 -16.14 -8.46 -0.48
N PRO A 54 -15.41 -8.99 -1.48
CA PRO A 54 -14.18 -8.38 -1.96
C PRO A 54 -14.43 -6.97 -2.51
N THR A 55 -13.46 -6.08 -2.34
CA THR A 55 -13.47 -4.76 -2.98
C THR A 55 -13.29 -4.93 -4.50
N PRO A 56 -14.23 -4.45 -5.34
CA PRO A 56 -14.08 -4.50 -6.80
C PRO A 56 -12.75 -3.88 -7.26
N ALA A 57 -12.14 -4.40 -8.33
CA ALA A 57 -10.82 -3.93 -8.80
C ALA A 57 -10.77 -2.42 -9.13
N ASP A 58 -11.90 -1.84 -9.54
CA ASP A 58 -12.03 -0.41 -9.88
C ASP A 58 -12.55 0.46 -8.71
N ALA A 59 -12.93 -0.16 -7.59
CA ALA A 59 -13.48 0.58 -6.46
C ALA A 59 -12.36 1.06 -5.52
N PRO A 60 -12.49 2.26 -4.91
CA PRO A 60 -11.56 2.69 -3.88
C PRO A 60 -11.60 1.71 -2.69
N CYS A 61 -10.44 1.51 -2.07
CA CYS A 61 -10.33 0.73 -0.85
C CYS A 61 -11.23 1.32 0.25
N SER A 62 -11.98 0.46 0.95
CA SER A 62 -12.86 0.90 2.04
C SER A 62 -12.11 1.26 3.33
N HIS A 63 -10.79 1.04 3.37
CA HIS A 63 -9.94 1.34 4.52
C HIS A 63 -9.16 2.64 4.29
N VAL A 64 -8.81 3.31 5.39
CA VAL A 64 -7.96 4.50 5.34
C VAL A 64 -6.54 4.07 5.02
N CYS A 65 -6.05 4.47 3.85
CA CYS A 65 -4.66 4.26 3.44
C CYS A 65 -3.77 5.18 4.28
N THR A 66 -2.83 4.63 5.06
CA THR A 66 -1.89 5.44 5.85
C THR A 66 -0.49 5.38 5.25
N CYS A 67 0.10 6.56 5.05
CA CYS A 67 1.42 6.67 4.44
C CYS A 67 2.51 6.21 5.40
N ILE A 68 3.35 5.25 4.99
CA ILE A 68 4.49 4.79 5.80
C ILE A 68 5.50 5.90 6.14
N ASN A 69 5.52 6.99 5.37
CA ASN A 69 6.49 8.06 5.53
C ASN A 69 6.01 9.18 6.48
N CYS A 70 4.72 9.51 6.47
CA CYS A 70 4.18 10.64 7.25
C CYS A 70 2.91 10.33 8.03
N SER A 71 2.45 9.08 8.00
CA SER A 71 1.25 8.57 8.71
C SER A 71 -0.08 9.25 8.36
N ASN A 72 -0.09 10.14 7.36
CA ASN A 72 -1.30 10.80 6.87
C ASN A 72 -2.17 9.88 6.00
N PRO A 73 -3.46 10.21 5.79
CA PRO A 73 -4.41 9.38 5.05
C PRO A 73 -4.19 9.45 3.52
N HIS A 74 -3.06 8.93 3.05
CA HIS A 74 -2.74 8.76 1.63
C HIS A 74 -1.76 7.61 1.41
N ALA A 75 -1.67 7.12 0.17
CA ALA A 75 -0.67 6.12 -0.22
C ALA A 75 0.74 6.71 -0.29
N ALA A 76 1.76 5.89 -0.03
CA ALA A 76 3.16 6.33 0.04
C ALA A 76 3.72 6.93 -1.27
N ASN A 77 3.10 6.61 -2.42
CA ASN A 77 3.40 7.16 -3.75
C ASN A 77 2.60 8.44 -4.09
N ASN A 78 1.89 9.03 -3.13
CA ASN A 78 1.14 10.26 -3.37
C ASN A 78 2.08 11.48 -3.46
N GLN A 79 1.89 12.31 -4.47
CA GLN A 79 2.66 13.53 -4.73
C GLN A 79 2.48 14.61 -3.65
N HIS A 80 1.38 14.54 -2.90
CA HIS A 80 1.13 15.43 -1.77
C HIS A 80 1.84 14.99 -0.47
N CYS A 81 2.58 13.88 -0.50
CA CYS A 81 3.38 13.47 0.65
C CYS A 81 4.51 14.49 0.88
N PRO A 82 4.73 15.00 2.10
CA PRO A 82 5.81 15.95 2.38
C PRO A 82 7.21 15.39 2.06
N TYR A 83 7.35 14.06 2.07
CA TYR A 83 8.58 13.38 1.71
C TYR A 83 8.80 13.21 0.19
N TRP A 84 7.82 13.57 -0.65
CA TRP A 84 7.90 13.44 -2.11
C TRP A 84 9.06 14.23 -2.73
N CYS A 85 9.36 15.41 -2.20
CA CYS A 85 10.41 16.29 -2.72
C CYS A 85 11.82 15.97 -2.19
N HIS A 86 12.00 14.87 -1.46
CA HIS A 86 13.27 14.47 -0.81
C HIS A 86 13.88 13.21 -1.47
#